data_AF-A0A354YV31-F1
#
_entry.id   AF-A0A354YV31-F1
#
_cell.length_a   1.000
_cell.length_b   1.000
_cell.length_c   1.000
_cell.angle_alpha   90.00
_cell.angle_beta   90.00
_cell.angle_gamma   90.00
#
_symmetry.space_group_name_H-M   'P 1'
#
loop_
_entity.id
_entity.type
_entity.pdbx_description
1 polymer ?
#
loop_
_entity_poly.entity_id
_entity_poly.type
_entity_poly.pdbx_seq_one_letter_code
_entity_poly.pdbx_strand_id
1 'polypeptide(L)'
;MPDYALLDQPVLLDFLFFPRRELRPAPPGSFDFQVPVETEKEVFVHCRFYPGNKEWPWMLYFHGNGEVVSDYDEISRLYNAQRINLVVADYRGYGGSSGSPT
;
A
#
# COMPACT_ATOMS: atom_id res chain seq x y z
N MET A 1 9.08 -17.65 21.65
CA MET A 1 8.08 -17.31 20.62
C MET A 1 8.04 -18.45 19.61
N PRO A 2 6.92 -18.67 18.92
CA PRO A 2 6.86 -19.62 17.81
C PRO A 2 7.86 -19.22 16.72
N ASP A 3 8.45 -20.22 16.06
CA ASP A 3 9.25 -19.99 14.84
C ASP A 3 8.31 -19.91 13.64
N TYR A 4 8.18 -18.72 13.06
CA TYR A 4 7.31 -18.47 11.92
C TYR A 4 7.99 -18.76 10.57
N ALA A 5 9.29 -19.06 10.54
CA ALA A 5 9.99 -19.42 9.30
C ALA A 5 9.40 -20.69 8.65
N LEU A 6 8.69 -21.52 9.42
CA LEU A 6 7.94 -22.67 8.91
C LEU A 6 6.78 -22.27 7.99
N LEU A 7 6.30 -21.02 8.05
CA LEU A 7 5.26 -20.49 7.16
C LEU A 7 5.82 -19.97 5.84
N ASP A 8 7.13 -19.72 5.74
CA ASP A 8 7.81 -19.21 4.54
C ASP A 8 8.07 -20.31 3.50
N GLN A 9 7.21 -21.33 3.46
CA GLN A 9 7.23 -22.37 2.45
C GLN A 9 6.47 -21.88 1.22
N PRO A 10 7.03 -22.00 -0.01
CA PRO A 10 6.40 -21.46 -1.21
C PRO A 10 4.93 -21.85 -1.37
N VAL A 11 4.60 -23.12 -1.09
CA VAL A 11 3.23 -23.62 -1.17
C VAL A 11 2.29 -22.92 -0.18
N LEU A 12 2.76 -22.57 1.02
CA LEU A 12 1.94 -21.87 2.02
C LEU A 12 1.80 -20.39 1.67
N LEU A 13 2.86 -19.76 1.18
CA LEU A 13 2.85 -18.35 0.80
C LEU A 13 1.79 -18.06 -0.28
N ASP A 14 1.61 -18.97 -1.25
CA ASP A 14 0.57 -18.87 -2.28
C ASP A 14 -0.87 -18.94 -1.72
N PHE A 15 -1.07 -19.50 -0.52
CA PHE A 15 -2.36 -19.49 0.19
C PHE A 15 -2.50 -18.34 1.20
N LEU A 16 -1.38 -17.75 1.61
CA LEU A 16 -1.35 -16.67 2.60
C LEU A 16 -1.41 -15.30 1.95
N PHE A 17 -0.80 -15.11 0.79
CA PHE A 17 -0.74 -13.84 0.09
C PHE A 17 -1.56 -13.86 -1.20
N PHE A 18 -2.39 -12.84 -1.38
CA PHE A 18 -3.18 -12.64 -2.60
C PHE A 18 -2.75 -11.36 -3.32
N PRO A 19 -1.50 -11.29 -3.84
CA PRO A 19 -0.98 -10.09 -4.48
C PRO A 19 -1.81 -9.72 -5.70
N ARG A 20 -2.41 -8.53 -5.68
CA ARG A 20 -2.99 -7.89 -6.85
C ARG A 20 -1.98 -6.94 -7.46
N ARG A 21 -1.84 -6.93 -8.78
CA ARG A 21 -0.96 -6.01 -9.54
C ARG A 21 -1.72 -4.84 -10.17
N GLU A 22 -2.96 -4.63 -9.75
CA GLU A 22 -3.82 -3.59 -10.29
C GLU A 22 -3.45 -2.24 -9.68
N LEU A 23 -3.31 -1.23 -10.54
CA LEU A 23 -3.16 0.16 -10.13
C LEU A 23 -4.06 1.01 -11.04
N ARG A 24 -5.15 1.54 -10.47
CA ARG A 24 -6.04 2.46 -11.18
C ARG A 24 -5.48 3.88 -11.12
N PRO A 25 -5.74 4.76 -12.09
CA PRO A 25 -5.30 6.16 -12.01
C PRO A 25 -5.76 6.84 -10.71
N ALA A 26 -4.91 7.70 -10.16
CA ALA A 26 -5.24 8.46 -8.95
C ALA A 26 -6.44 9.40 -9.21
N PRO A 27 -7.45 9.45 -8.31
CA PRO A 27 -8.55 10.39 -8.46
C PRO A 27 -8.07 11.85 -8.33
N PRO A 28 -8.84 12.83 -8.84
CA PRO A 28 -8.47 14.24 -8.75
C PRO A 28 -8.15 14.69 -7.32
N GLY A 29 -7.06 15.44 -7.17
CA GLY A 29 -6.58 15.91 -5.87
C GLY A 29 -5.71 14.90 -5.10
N SER A 30 -5.59 13.67 -5.58
CA SER A 30 -4.65 12.67 -5.05
C SER A 30 -3.46 12.46 -5.98
N PHE A 31 -2.39 11.87 -5.47
CA PHE A 31 -1.21 11.55 -6.26
C PHE A 31 -0.53 10.28 -5.77
N ASP A 32 0.14 9.61 -6.69
CA ASP A 32 0.97 8.44 -6.40
C ASP A 32 2.42 8.84 -6.17
N PHE A 33 3.11 8.12 -5.29
CA PHE A 33 4.53 8.31 -5.01
C PHE A 33 5.20 6.96 -4.71
N GLN A 34 6.33 6.71 -5.37
CA GLN A 34 7.15 5.53 -5.14
C GLN A 34 8.20 5.86 -4.09
N VAL A 35 8.09 5.22 -2.93
CA VAL A 35 9.06 5.35 -1.83
C VAL A 35 10.19 4.34 -2.07
N PRO A 36 11.42 4.78 -2.38
CA PRO A 36 12.55 3.86 -2.53
C PRO A 36 12.91 3.24 -1.17
N VAL A 37 13.06 1.93 -1.14
CA VAL A 37 13.47 1.15 0.04
C VAL A 37 14.92 0.69 -0.10
N GLU A 38 15.29 0.15 -1.27
CA GLU A 38 16.68 -0.15 -1.63
C GLU A 38 16.96 0.40 -3.02
N THR A 39 17.60 1.56 -3.07
CA THR A 39 17.84 2.31 -4.32
C THR A 39 18.71 1.54 -5.31
N GLU A 40 19.73 0.82 -4.84
CA GLU A 40 20.66 0.06 -5.70
C GLU A 40 20.00 -1.14 -6.39
N LYS A 41 18.90 -1.65 -5.83
CA LYS A 41 18.17 -2.83 -6.35
C LYS A 41 16.82 -2.47 -6.97
N GLU A 42 16.56 -1.18 -7.17
CA GLU A 42 15.27 -0.67 -7.66
C GLU A 42 14.07 -1.19 -6.86
N VAL A 43 14.24 -1.37 -5.55
CA VAL A 43 13.15 -1.81 -4.66
C VAL A 43 12.44 -0.59 -4.10
N PHE A 44 11.15 -0.51 -4.37
CA PHE A 44 10.27 0.55 -3.91
C PHE A 44 8.90 0.02 -3.48
N VAL A 45 8.29 0.80 -2.59
CA VAL A 45 6.89 0.66 -2.17
C VAL A 45 6.09 1.78 -2.82
N HIS A 46 4.98 1.42 -3.45
CA HIS A 46 4.06 2.37 -4.04
C HIS A 46 3.07 2.89 -2.99
N CYS A 47 2.92 4.20 -2.92
CA CYS A 47 1.99 4.86 -2.02
C CYS A 47 1.05 5.77 -2.80
N ARG A 48 -0.20 5.88 -2.35
CA ARG A 48 -1.15 6.90 -2.80
C ARG A 48 -1.46 7.88 -1.69
N PHE A 49 -1.36 9.16 -2.01
CA PHE A 49 -1.61 10.28 -1.11
C PHE A 49 -2.94 10.94 -1.44
N TYR A 50 -3.81 11.06 -0.44
CA TYR A 50 -5.11 11.73 -0.48
C TYR A 50 -5.09 12.97 0.44
N PRO A 51 -4.50 14.09 -0.02
CA PRO A 51 -4.46 15.33 0.74
C PRO A 51 -5.84 16.01 0.79
N GLY A 52 -6.21 16.49 1.97
CA GLY A 52 -7.34 17.39 2.17
C GLY A 52 -6.90 18.81 2.52
N ASN A 53 -6.03 18.98 3.52
CA ASN A 53 -5.45 20.29 3.90
C ASN A 53 -4.06 20.12 4.51
N LYS A 54 -3.13 21.01 4.20
CA LYS A 54 -1.74 20.99 4.70
C LYS A 54 -1.60 21.07 6.22
N GLU A 55 -2.59 21.60 6.93
CA GLU A 55 -2.59 21.72 8.40
C GLU A 55 -3.15 20.48 9.11
N TRP A 56 -3.74 19.54 8.36
CA TRP A 56 -4.28 18.30 8.91
C TRP A 56 -3.18 17.26 9.13
N PRO A 57 -3.27 16.43 10.18
CA PRO A 57 -2.34 15.33 10.39
C PRO A 57 -2.41 14.34 9.22
N TRP A 58 -1.28 13.68 8.96
CA TRP A 58 -1.19 12.57 8.03
C TRP A 58 -1.35 11.24 8.77
N MET A 59 -2.14 10.34 8.20
CA MET A 59 -2.21 8.94 8.58
C MET A 59 -1.60 8.08 7.48
N LEU A 60 -0.57 7.31 7.81
CA LEU A 60 -0.07 6.23 6.96
C LEU A 60 -0.86 4.96 7.28
N TYR A 61 -1.45 4.38 6.25
CA TYR A 61 -2.31 3.22 6.35
C TYR A 61 -1.78 2.09 5.46
N PHE A 62 -1.67 0.89 6.02
CA PHE A 62 -1.31 -0.31 5.28
C PHE A 62 -2.57 -1.14 5.05
N HIS A 63 -2.83 -1.51 3.80
CA HIS A 63 -4.05 -2.19 3.39
C HIS A 63 -4.14 -3.64 3.88
N GLY A 64 -5.31 -4.27 3.74
CA GLY A 64 -5.51 -5.68 4.05
C GLY A 64 -4.95 -6.62 2.99
N ASN A 65 -4.86 -7.91 3.30
CA ASN A 65 -4.47 -8.93 2.32
C ASN A 65 -5.46 -8.97 1.15
N GLY A 66 -4.96 -8.98 -0.09
CA GLY A 66 -5.80 -8.94 -1.29
C GLY A 66 -6.30 -7.54 -1.69
N GLU A 67 -5.88 -6.49 -1.01
CA GLU A 67 -6.19 -5.09 -1.36
C GLU A 67 -4.99 -4.40 -2.03
N VAL A 68 -5.23 -3.24 -2.64
CA VAL A 68 -4.21 -2.32 -3.18
C VAL A 68 -4.59 -0.88 -2.88
N VAL A 69 -3.65 0.06 -3.03
CA VAL A 69 -3.89 1.50 -2.79
C VAL A 69 -5.15 2.03 -3.49
N SER A 70 -5.45 1.56 -4.70
CA SER A 70 -6.60 2.05 -5.46
C SER A 70 -7.93 1.66 -4.84
N ASP A 71 -8.02 0.63 -4.00
CA ASP A 71 -9.28 0.25 -3.34
C ASP A 71 -9.74 1.32 -2.33
N TYR A 72 -8.84 2.22 -1.92
CA TYR A 72 -9.09 3.26 -0.93
C TYR A 72 -9.54 4.60 -1.52
N ASP A 73 -9.67 4.70 -2.86
CA ASP A 73 -10.02 5.93 -3.55
C ASP A 73 -11.33 6.55 -3.02
N GLU A 74 -12.37 5.74 -2.79
CA GLU A 74 -13.66 6.21 -2.27
C GLU A 74 -13.65 6.44 -0.76
N ILE A 75 -12.93 5.59 -0.02
CA ILE A 75 -12.87 5.61 1.44
C ILE A 75 -12.05 6.80 1.96
N SER A 76 -11.05 7.26 1.19
CA SER A 76 -10.21 8.41 1.53
C SER A 76 -11.00 9.66 1.94
N ARG A 77 -12.18 9.87 1.34
CA ARG A 77 -13.07 10.99 1.64
C ARG A 77 -13.60 10.97 3.07
N LEU A 78 -13.78 9.77 3.66
CA LEU A 78 -14.21 9.62 5.05
C LEU A 78 -13.12 10.09 6.02
N TYR A 79 -11.84 9.83 5.71
CA TYR A 79 -10.71 10.34 6.49
C TYR A 79 -10.59 11.86 6.36
N ASN A 80 -10.71 12.40 5.14
CA ASN A 80 -10.70 13.86 4.94
C ASN A 80 -11.86 14.55 5.67
N ALA A 81 -13.05 13.93 5.74
CA ALA A 81 -14.17 14.46 6.52
C ALA A 81 -13.86 14.58 8.03
N GLN A 82 -12.93 13.77 8.53
CA GLN A 82 -12.41 13.83 9.91
C GLN A 82 -11.16 14.73 10.05
N ARG A 83 -10.85 15.55 9.03
CA ARG A 83 -9.66 16.41 8.98
C ARG A 83 -8.35 15.62 9.08
N ILE A 84 -8.26 14.51 8.34
CA ILE A 84 -7.05 13.68 8.24
C ILE A 84 -6.65 13.58 6.77
N ASN A 85 -5.38 13.82 6.47
CA ASN A 85 -4.78 13.47 5.18
C ASN A 85 -4.40 11.97 5.22
N LEU A 86 -4.73 11.23 4.17
CA LEU A 86 -4.49 9.77 4.15
C LEU A 86 -3.36 9.43 3.17
N VAL A 87 -2.43 8.58 3.59
CA VAL A 87 -1.53 7.85 2.69
C VAL A 87 -1.83 6.37 2.81
N VAL A 88 -2.04 5.70 1.69
CA VAL A 88 -2.14 4.24 1.66
C VAL A 88 -0.89 3.70 1.00
N ALA A 89 -0.26 2.69 1.59
CA ALA A 89 0.93 2.04 1.07
C ALA A 89 0.62 0.61 0.63
N ASP A 90 1.05 0.26 -0.59
CA ASP A 90 1.04 -1.12 -1.07
C ASP A 90 2.12 -1.95 -0.34
N TYR A 91 1.88 -3.24 -0.11
CA TYR A 91 2.95 -4.15 0.29
C TYR A 91 3.87 -4.53 -0.88
N ARG A 92 5.04 -5.10 -0.58
CA ARG A 92 5.95 -5.66 -1.59
C ARG A 92 5.19 -6.67 -2.47
N GLY A 93 5.28 -6.49 -3.79
CA GLY A 93 4.59 -7.31 -4.78
C GLY A 93 3.09 -7.04 -4.95
N TYR A 94 2.52 -6.07 -4.23
CA TYR A 94 1.14 -5.59 -4.40
C TYR A 94 1.11 -4.26 -5.14
N GLY A 95 0.00 -4.02 -5.84
CA GLY A 95 -0.30 -2.82 -6.60
C GLY A 95 0.87 -2.36 -7.45
N GLY A 96 1.31 -1.13 -7.20
CA GLY A 96 2.44 -0.53 -7.90
C GLY A 96 3.81 -0.92 -7.35
N SER A 97 3.90 -1.64 -6.22
CA SER A 97 5.17 -1.95 -5.56
C SER A 97 6.00 -3.01 -6.31
N SER A 98 7.31 -2.87 -6.19
CA SER A 98 8.29 -3.83 -6.70
C SER A 98 8.29 -5.16 -5.94
N GLY A 99 8.97 -6.18 -6.50
CA GLY A 99 9.23 -7.46 -5.85
C GLY A 99 8.06 -8.44 -5.83
N SER A 100 8.14 -9.43 -4.92
CA SER A 100 7.12 -10.45 -4.65
C SER A 100 6.88 -10.54 -3.14
N PRO A 101 5.68 -10.93 -2.69
CA PRO A 101 5.43 -11.18 -1.27
C PRO A 101 6.08 -12.52 -0.87
N THR A 102 7.29 -12.44 -0.33
CA THR A 102 8.13 -13.55 0.14
C THR A 102 8.75 -13.19 1.46
#